data_AF-A0A3B3VFQ4-F1
#
_entry.id   AF-A0A3B3VFQ4-F1
#
_cell.length_a   1.000
_cell.length_b   1.000
_cell.length_c   1.000
_cell.angle_alpha   90.00
_cell.angle_beta   90.00
_cell.angle_gamma   90.00
#
_symmetry.space_group_name_H-M   'P 1'
#
loop_
_entity.id
_entity.type
_entity.pdbx_description
1 polymer ?
#
loop_
_entity_poly.entity_id
_entity_poly.type
_entity_poly.pdbx_seq_one_letter_code
_entity_poly.pdbx_strand_id
1 'polypeptide(L)'
;MELTWREFSVSHNATLKDFISRNESRLNKLQEDARIAQDAFEDAVKFFGESSKTMPPSVFFPIFVRFIKAYRVAEEENEQRRRQEQMLLEKLEQEEQQEESPSHKGKRQQQELITELRRKQGKDSRHVYEGKDGAIEDIITGNTVTMVTMGPGVSRRSPDRRLCLVVSALKTVPFTARSAKRSSRFFCDPAHSEEHY
;
A
#
# COMPACT_ATOMS: atom_id res chain seq x y z
N MET A 1 -2.98 5.17 53.18
CA MET A 1 -4.15 5.07 54.09
C MET A 1 -3.89 5.87 55.36
N GLU A 2 -3.53 7.15 55.25
CA GLU A 2 -2.99 7.91 56.38
C GLU A 2 -4.05 8.20 57.46
N LEU A 3 -5.28 8.52 57.05
CA LEU A 3 -6.40 8.71 57.97
C LEU A 3 -6.71 7.42 58.76
N THR A 4 -6.74 6.27 58.08
CA THR A 4 -6.96 4.96 58.72
C THR A 4 -5.87 4.62 59.74
N TRP A 5 -4.61 4.95 59.43
CA TRP A 5 -3.50 4.82 60.36
C TRP A 5 -3.66 5.73 61.58
N ARG A 6 -4.04 7.00 61.40
CA ARG A 6 -4.29 7.93 62.52
C ARG A 6 -5.40 7.43 63.46
N GLU A 7 -6.52 6.97 62.91
CA GLU A 7 -7.63 6.42 63.71
C GLU A 7 -7.23 5.15 64.46
N PHE A 8 -6.43 4.27 63.85
CA PHE A 8 -5.87 3.10 64.53
C PHE A 8 -4.93 3.48 65.68
N SER A 9 -4.09 4.51 65.51
CA SER A 9 -3.17 4.97 66.55
C SER A 9 -3.87 5.49 67.79
N VAL A 10 -5.07 6.07 67.65
CA VAL A 10 -5.87 6.58 68.78
C VAL A 10 -6.71 5.48 69.44
N SER A 11 -7.31 4.59 68.64
CA SER A 11 -8.30 3.62 69.12
C SER A 11 -7.78 2.19 69.34
N HIS A 12 -6.60 1.86 68.81
CA HIS A 12 -6.00 0.51 68.81
C HIS A 12 -6.95 -0.60 68.34
N ASN A 13 -7.86 -0.28 67.40
CA ASN A 13 -8.85 -1.23 66.89
C ASN A 13 -8.22 -2.37 66.06
N ALA A 14 -8.43 -3.63 66.47
CA ALA A 14 -7.88 -4.80 65.80
C ALA A 14 -8.38 -4.99 64.35
N THR A 15 -9.62 -4.61 64.06
CA THR A 15 -10.18 -4.69 62.70
C THR A 15 -9.48 -3.72 61.76
N LEU A 16 -9.19 -2.50 62.24
CA LEU A 16 -8.41 -1.53 61.46
C LEU A 16 -6.98 -2.02 61.20
N LYS A 17 -6.34 -2.65 62.18
CA LYS A 17 -5.01 -3.26 62.01
C LYS A 17 -4.99 -4.32 60.91
N ASP A 18 -5.97 -5.22 60.92
CA ASP A 18 -6.09 -6.27 59.90
C ASP A 18 -6.40 -5.68 58.52
N PHE A 19 -7.26 -4.67 58.45
CA PHE A 19 -7.54 -3.97 57.21
C PHE A 19 -6.30 -3.28 56.64
N ILE A 20 -5.55 -2.57 57.48
CA ILE A 20 -4.33 -1.86 57.09
C ILE A 20 -3.31 -2.85 56.55
N SER A 21 -2.99 -3.90 57.31
CA SER A 21 -1.96 -4.89 56.91
C SER A 21 -2.28 -5.58 55.58
N ARG A 22 -3.55 -5.87 55.30
CA ARG A 22 -3.98 -6.53 54.06
C ARG A 22 -3.95 -5.60 52.83
N ASN A 23 -4.14 -4.29 53.02
CA ASN A 23 -4.37 -3.36 51.91
C ASN A 23 -3.24 -2.37 51.68
N GLU A 24 -2.33 -2.18 52.63
CA GLU A 24 -1.25 -1.20 52.53
C GLU A 24 -0.31 -1.48 51.35
N SER A 25 0.15 -2.73 51.21
CA SER A 25 1.00 -3.13 50.08
C SER A 25 0.30 -2.94 48.73
N ARG A 26 -1.00 -3.25 48.65
CA ARG A 26 -1.83 -3.08 47.45
C ARG A 26 -1.98 -1.61 47.08
N LEU A 27 -2.20 -0.74 48.07
CA LEU A 27 -2.30 0.71 47.86
C LEU A 27 -0.95 1.27 47.40
N ASN A 28 0.15 0.90 48.06
CA ASN A 28 1.49 1.37 47.70
C ASN A 28 1.84 0.95 46.26
N LYS A 29 1.53 -0.28 45.88
CA LYS A 29 1.70 -0.75 44.51
C LYS A 29 0.87 0.08 43.52
N LEU A 30 -0.41 0.31 43.81
CA LEU A 30 -1.29 1.10 42.94
C LEU A 30 -0.79 2.54 42.77
N GLN A 31 -0.24 3.14 43.84
CA GLN A 31 0.35 4.47 43.78
C GLN A 31 1.61 4.50 42.91
N GLU A 32 2.47 3.49 43.02
CA GLU A 32 3.65 3.40 42.14
C GLU A 32 3.24 3.15 40.69
N ASP A 33 2.31 2.23 40.43
CA ASP A 33 1.80 1.97 39.08
C ASP A 33 1.16 3.24 38.47
N ALA A 34 0.44 4.04 39.27
CA ALA A 34 -0.10 5.32 38.84
C ALA A 34 0.98 6.34 38.50
N ARG A 35 2.07 6.39 39.28
CA ARG A 35 3.22 7.26 39.02
C ARG A 35 3.94 6.86 37.72
N ILE A 36 4.22 5.56 37.55
CA ILE A 36 4.84 5.02 36.33
C ILE A 36 3.96 5.30 35.11
N ALA A 37 2.64 5.11 35.21
CA ALA A 37 1.72 5.38 34.12
C ALA A 37 1.69 6.87 33.73
N GLN A 38 1.78 7.77 34.71
CA GLN A 38 1.88 9.21 34.47
C GLN A 38 3.19 9.57 33.77
N ASP A 39 4.33 9.12 34.31
CA ASP A 39 5.66 9.36 33.73
C ASP A 39 5.74 8.84 32.28
N ALA A 40 5.27 7.61 32.04
CA ALA A 40 5.26 7.01 30.71
C ALA A 40 4.37 7.79 29.71
N PHE A 41 3.24 8.32 30.17
CA PHE A 41 2.39 9.17 29.35
C PHE A 41 3.09 10.50 29.00
N GLU A 42 3.71 11.15 29.98
CA GLU A 42 4.43 12.40 29.76
C GLU A 42 5.59 12.23 28.78
N ASP A 43 6.36 11.16 28.92
CA ASP A 43 7.44 10.80 28.00
C ASP A 43 6.92 10.55 26.59
N ALA A 44 5.80 9.83 26.44
CA ALA A 44 5.17 9.59 25.14
C ALA A 44 4.71 10.90 24.48
N VAL A 45 4.01 11.77 25.21
CA VAL A 45 3.54 13.06 24.68
C VAL A 45 4.72 13.95 24.27
N LYS A 46 5.75 14.02 25.12
CA LYS A 46 6.98 14.76 24.84
C LYS A 46 7.74 14.21 23.63
N PHE A 47 7.77 12.89 23.45
CA PHE A 47 8.40 12.23 22.31
C PHE A 47 7.78 12.68 20.98
N PHE A 48 6.46 12.87 20.93
CA PHE A 48 5.77 13.42 19.75
C PHE A 48 5.86 14.95 19.63
N GLY A 49 6.62 15.63 20.50
CA GLY A 49 6.84 17.08 20.46
C GLY A 49 5.72 17.90 21.09
N GLU A 50 4.81 17.27 21.82
CA GLU A 50 3.64 17.89 22.44
C GLU A 50 3.86 18.13 23.94
N SER A 51 2.97 18.90 24.58
CA SER A 51 3.00 19.12 26.03
C SER A 51 1.90 18.33 26.75
N SER A 52 2.27 17.56 27.77
CA SER A 52 1.33 16.83 28.64
C SER A 52 0.36 17.76 29.38
N LYS A 53 0.68 19.05 29.52
CA LYS A 53 -0.20 20.07 30.12
C LYS A 53 -1.36 20.48 29.22
N THR A 54 -1.17 20.43 27.91
CA THR A 54 -2.19 20.84 26.92
C THR A 54 -2.82 19.66 26.20
N MET A 55 -2.23 18.47 26.33
CA MET A 55 -2.67 17.24 25.68
C MET A 55 -2.96 16.17 26.73
N PRO A 56 -4.16 16.17 27.34
CA PRO A 56 -4.55 15.08 28.22
C PRO A 56 -4.75 13.77 27.42
N PRO A 57 -4.78 12.60 28.08
CA PRO A 57 -4.98 11.30 27.42
C PRO A 57 -6.19 11.26 26.47
N SER A 58 -7.28 11.94 26.85
CA SER A 58 -8.52 12.03 26.05
C SER A 58 -8.35 12.77 24.72
N VAL A 59 -7.30 13.57 24.55
CA VAL A 59 -6.98 14.28 23.31
C VAL A 59 -5.86 13.57 22.55
N PHE A 60 -4.84 13.08 23.25
CA PHE A 60 -3.68 12.41 22.65
C PHE A 60 -4.03 11.07 21.99
N PHE A 61 -4.64 10.14 22.73
CA PHE A 61 -4.84 8.77 22.24
C PHE A 61 -5.80 8.66 21.04
N PRO A 62 -6.90 9.43 20.94
CA PRO A 62 -7.79 9.36 19.78
C PRO A 62 -7.11 9.68 18.45
N ILE A 63 -5.98 10.39 18.45
CA ILE A 63 -5.19 10.64 17.23
C ILE A 63 -4.76 9.30 16.63
N PHE A 64 -4.15 8.43 17.43
CA PHE A 64 -3.72 7.09 17.00
C PHE A 64 -4.91 6.19 16.69
N VAL A 65 -5.99 6.25 17.47
CA VAL A 65 -7.20 5.45 17.20
C VAL A 65 -7.78 5.79 15.83
N ARG A 66 -7.91 7.08 15.50
CA ARG A 66 -8.38 7.53 14.18
C ARG A 66 -7.42 7.10 13.07
N PHE A 67 -6.12 7.27 13.29
CA PHE A 67 -5.10 6.87 12.32
C PHE A 67 -5.14 5.37 12.03
N ILE A 68 -5.16 4.52 13.05
CA ILE A 68 -5.19 3.05 12.89
C ILE A 68 -6.46 2.62 12.15
N LYS A 69 -7.61 3.20 12.49
CA LYS A 69 -8.88 2.89 11.80
C LYS A 69 -8.80 3.24 10.31
N ALA A 70 -8.36 4.46 9.98
CA ALA A 70 -8.23 4.89 8.60
C ALA A 70 -7.19 4.06 7.84
N TYR A 71 -6.08 3.71 8.48
CA TYR A 71 -5.03 2.88 7.89
C TYR A 71 -5.56 1.50 7.51
N ARG A 72 -6.32 0.84 8.38
CA ARG A 72 -6.92 -0.47 8.09
C ARG A 72 -7.89 -0.44 6.92
N VAL A 73 -8.71 0.61 6.81
CA VAL A 73 -9.61 0.80 5.65
C VAL A 73 -8.80 0.98 4.38
N ALA A 74 -7.77 1.84 4.41
CA ALA A 74 -6.90 2.06 3.25
C ALA A 74 -6.14 0.78 2.82
N GLU A 75 -5.72 -0.07 3.77
CA GLU A 75 -5.12 -1.36 3.45
C GLU A 75 -6.08 -2.28 2.70
N GLU A 76 -7.33 -2.37 3.15
CA GLU A 76 -8.37 -3.18 2.52
C GLU A 76 -8.72 -2.65 1.12
N GLU A 77 -8.92 -1.34 0.97
CA GLU A 77 -9.18 -0.71 -0.33
C GLU A 77 -8.03 -0.91 -1.32
N ASN A 78 -6.77 -0.81 -0.85
CA ASN A 78 -5.60 -1.07 -1.67
C ASN A 78 -5.53 -2.53 -2.12
N GLU A 79 -5.89 -3.48 -1.25
CA GLU A 79 -5.93 -4.90 -1.60
C GLU A 79 -7.05 -5.20 -2.60
N GLN A 80 -8.25 -4.64 -2.39
CA GLN A 80 -9.36 -4.75 -3.33
C GLN A 80 -9.01 -4.18 -4.70
N ARG A 81 -8.36 -3.01 -4.74
CA ARG A 81 -7.87 -2.40 -5.99
C ARG A 81 -6.90 -3.32 -6.72
N ARG A 82 -5.91 -3.90 -6.01
CA ARG A 82 -4.97 -4.85 -6.61
C ARG A 82 -5.67 -6.09 -7.19
N ARG A 83 -6.70 -6.61 -6.52
CA ARG A 83 -7.50 -7.74 -7.05
C ARG A 83 -8.31 -7.35 -8.28
N GLN A 84 -8.94 -6.16 -8.28
CA GLN A 84 -9.70 -5.66 -9.43
C GLN A 84 -8.80 -5.44 -10.65
N GLU A 85 -7.61 -4.88 -10.45
CA GLU A 85 -6.59 -4.73 -11.50
C GLU A 85 -6.16 -6.08 -12.08
N GLN A 86 -5.98 -7.11 -11.23
CA GLN A 86 -5.64 -8.48 -11.68
C GLN A 86 -6.77 -9.13 -12.49
N MET A 87 -8.01 -9.05 -12.02
CA MET A 87 -9.16 -9.60 -12.74
C MET A 87 -9.36 -8.93 -14.11
N LEU A 88 -9.14 -7.61 -14.20
CA LEU A 88 -9.23 -6.90 -15.47
C LEU A 88 -8.13 -7.33 -16.44
N LEU A 89 -6.90 -7.50 -15.96
CA LEU A 89 -5.78 -7.96 -16.79
C LEU A 89 -6.02 -9.38 -17.32
N GLU A 90 -6.46 -10.30 -16.46
CA GLU A 90 -6.79 -11.68 -16.88
C GLU A 90 -7.91 -11.70 -17.92
N LYS A 91 -8.92 -10.83 -17.78
CA LYS A 91 -10.00 -10.71 -18.76
C LYS A 91 -9.50 -10.22 -20.12
N LEU A 92 -8.60 -9.23 -20.15
CA LEU A 92 -8.00 -8.73 -21.39
C LEU A 92 -7.11 -9.80 -22.06
N GLU A 93 -6.33 -10.56 -21.28
CA GLU A 93 -5.53 -11.67 -21.81
C GLU A 93 -6.40 -12.79 -22.43
N GLN A 94 -7.57 -13.07 -21.84
CA GLN A 94 -8.54 -14.01 -22.41
C GLN A 94 -9.21 -13.50 -23.68
N GLU A 95 -9.49 -12.19 -23.77
CA GLU A 95 -10.05 -11.55 -24.97
C GLU A 95 -9.03 -11.53 -26.13
N GLU A 96 -7.75 -11.24 -25.87
CA GLU A 96 -6.68 -11.33 -26.90
C GLU A 96 -6.51 -12.77 -27.43
N GLN A 97 -6.59 -13.79 -26.57
CA GLN A 97 -6.54 -15.20 -27.01
C GLN A 97 -7.77 -15.63 -27.83
N GLN A 98 -8.93 -15.00 -27.61
CA GLN A 98 -10.14 -15.25 -28.41
C GLN A 98 -10.13 -14.47 -29.73
N GLU A 99 -9.56 -13.27 -29.78
CA GLU A 99 -9.38 -12.50 -31.02
C GLU A 99 -8.26 -13.03 -31.93
N GLU A 100 -7.35 -13.87 -31.44
CA GLU A 100 -6.44 -14.64 -32.30
C GLU A 100 -7.18 -15.82 -33.03
N SER A 101 -8.42 -16.12 -32.63
CA SER A 101 -9.22 -17.25 -33.14
C SER A 101 -10.57 -16.93 -33.83
N PRO A 102 -10.73 -15.90 -34.70
CA PRO A 102 -11.74 -15.91 -35.77
C PRO A 102 -11.23 -16.61 -37.04
N SER A 103 -9.92 -16.89 -37.14
CA SER A 103 -9.25 -17.41 -38.35
C SER A 103 -9.24 -18.95 -38.48
N HIS A 104 -9.93 -19.69 -37.59
CA HIS A 104 -9.98 -21.15 -37.69
C HIS A 104 -11.16 -21.70 -38.50
N LYS A 105 -12.18 -20.90 -38.79
CA LYS A 105 -13.31 -21.33 -39.66
C LYS A 105 -12.98 -21.22 -41.15
N GLY A 106 -12.17 -20.23 -41.56
CA GLY A 106 -11.76 -20.05 -42.97
C GLY A 106 -10.59 -20.93 -43.41
N LYS A 107 -9.61 -21.19 -42.53
CA LYS A 107 -8.41 -21.99 -42.87
C LYS A 107 -8.73 -23.43 -43.26
N ARG A 108 -9.75 -24.07 -42.68
CA ARG A 108 -10.15 -25.44 -43.08
C ARG A 108 -10.72 -25.51 -44.49
N GLN A 109 -11.63 -24.61 -44.85
CA GLN A 109 -12.15 -24.53 -46.22
C GLN A 109 -11.06 -24.18 -47.23
N GLN A 110 -10.13 -23.29 -46.87
CA GLN A 110 -9.03 -22.94 -47.75
C GLN A 110 -8.05 -24.10 -47.94
N GLN A 111 -7.80 -24.91 -46.91
CA GLN A 111 -6.93 -26.09 -46.98
C GLN A 111 -7.53 -27.20 -47.87
N GLU A 112 -8.86 -27.39 -47.85
CA GLU A 112 -9.55 -28.34 -48.72
C GLU A 112 -9.46 -27.90 -50.20
N LEU A 113 -9.71 -26.62 -50.49
CA LEU A 113 -9.56 -26.05 -51.85
C LEU A 113 -8.13 -26.17 -52.39
N ILE A 114 -7.12 -25.90 -51.57
CA ILE A 114 -5.69 -26.05 -51.96
C ILE A 114 -5.37 -27.51 -52.28
N THR A 115 -5.92 -28.45 -51.52
CA THR A 115 -5.71 -29.90 -51.76
C THR A 115 -6.41 -30.33 -53.05
N GLU A 116 -7.62 -29.85 -53.31
CA GLU A 116 -8.36 -30.06 -54.57
C GLU A 116 -7.59 -29.51 -55.79
N LEU A 117 -7.02 -28.30 -55.67
CA LEU A 117 -6.25 -27.63 -56.73
C LEU A 117 -4.91 -28.34 -57.00
N ARG A 118 -4.20 -28.77 -55.94
CA ARG A 118 -2.97 -29.57 -56.07
C ARG A 118 -3.23 -30.94 -56.71
N ARG A 119 -4.41 -31.53 -56.50
CA ARG A 119 -4.83 -32.76 -57.19
C ARG A 119 -5.10 -32.53 -58.68
N LYS A 120 -5.43 -31.30 -59.09
CA LYS A 120 -5.71 -30.91 -60.48
C LYS A 120 -4.49 -30.38 -61.24
N GLN A 121 -3.43 -29.89 -60.56
CA GLN A 121 -2.23 -29.30 -61.18
C GLN A 121 -1.07 -30.28 -61.46
N GLY A 122 -1.22 -31.59 -61.22
CA GLY A 122 -0.15 -32.59 -61.40
C GLY A 122 0.26 -32.92 -62.84
N LYS A 123 -0.14 -32.14 -63.86
CA LYS A 123 0.28 -32.37 -65.24
C LYS A 123 0.26 -31.06 -66.04
N ASP A 124 1.40 -30.78 -66.65
CA ASP A 124 1.75 -29.78 -67.66
C ASP A 124 2.40 -28.45 -67.24
N SER A 125 3.37 -28.07 -68.10
CA SER A 125 4.19 -26.85 -68.15
C SER A 125 5.46 -26.87 -67.27
N ARG A 126 6.63 -27.39 -67.67
CA ARG A 126 7.52 -27.11 -68.83
C ARG A 126 7.99 -25.64 -68.97
N HIS A 127 9.33 -25.52 -69.05
CA HIS A 127 10.18 -24.49 -69.70
C HIS A 127 10.50 -23.19 -68.92
N VAL A 128 11.76 -23.03 -68.44
CA VAL A 128 12.92 -22.32 -69.10
C VAL A 128 12.96 -20.84 -68.64
N TYR A 129 14.05 -20.18 -68.20
CA TYR A 129 15.47 -20.15 -68.62
C TYR A 129 16.38 -19.59 -67.48
N GLU A 130 17.67 -19.97 -67.49
CA GLU A 130 18.77 -19.36 -66.71
C GLU A 130 19.30 -18.06 -67.33
N GLY A 131 19.83 -17.14 -66.53
CA GLY A 131 20.68 -16.02 -66.99
C GLY A 131 20.95 -15.07 -65.82
N LYS A 132 22.00 -15.25 -65.02
CA LYS A 132 23.38 -14.78 -65.25
C LYS A 132 23.44 -13.28 -65.51
N ASP A 133 23.48 -12.51 -64.42
CA ASP A 133 24.18 -11.22 -64.29
C ASP A 133 24.21 -10.85 -62.78
N GLY A 134 25.43 -10.74 -62.23
CA GLY A 134 25.73 -10.54 -60.81
C GLY A 134 25.34 -9.17 -60.23
N ALA A 135 24.29 -8.52 -60.76
CA ALA A 135 23.79 -7.23 -60.28
C ALA A 135 23.15 -7.32 -58.87
N ILE A 136 22.69 -8.50 -58.46
CA ILE A 136 22.14 -8.74 -57.13
C ILE A 136 23.24 -8.70 -56.05
N GLU A 137 24.48 -9.11 -56.37
CA GLU A 137 25.58 -9.12 -55.41
C GLU A 137 26.12 -7.70 -55.12
N ASP A 138 25.97 -6.76 -56.05
CA ASP A 138 26.34 -5.35 -55.87
C ASP A 138 25.31 -4.54 -55.05
N ILE A 139 24.02 -4.91 -55.09
CA ILE A 139 22.98 -4.28 -54.25
C ILE A 139 23.16 -4.66 -52.78
N ILE A 140 23.65 -5.87 -52.50
CA ILE A 140 23.71 -6.44 -51.15
C ILE A 140 24.92 -5.91 -50.35
N THR A 141 25.98 -5.45 -51.01
CA THR A 141 27.27 -5.15 -50.35
C THR A 141 27.46 -3.65 -50.00
N GLY A 142 26.62 -2.75 -50.50
CA GLY A 142 26.81 -1.29 -50.41
C GLY A 142 26.29 -0.56 -49.17
N ASN A 143 25.63 -1.24 -48.21
CA ASN A 143 24.99 -0.57 -47.05
C ASN A 143 25.35 -1.22 -45.69
N THR A 144 26.63 -1.54 -45.47
CA THR A 144 27.16 -1.85 -44.14
C THR A 144 27.64 -0.58 -43.43
N VAL A 145 26.69 0.26 -42.99
CA VAL A 145 26.93 1.18 -41.88
C VAL A 145 26.05 0.75 -40.70
N THR A 146 26.75 0.14 -39.77
CA THR A 146 26.44 -0.11 -38.36
C THR A 146 25.50 0.94 -37.73
N MET A 147 24.21 0.59 -37.66
CA MET A 147 23.29 1.09 -36.63
C MET A 147 23.06 -0.05 -35.66
N VAL A 148 23.91 -0.11 -34.63
CA VAL A 148 23.72 -1.02 -33.49
C VAL A 148 22.53 -0.52 -32.68
N THR A 149 21.40 -1.16 -32.91
CA THR A 149 20.42 -1.66 -31.93
C THR A 149 20.39 -0.93 -30.57
N MET A 150 19.49 0.04 -30.44
CA MET A 150 18.94 0.45 -29.13
C MET A 150 17.88 -0.57 -28.72
N GLY A 151 18.18 -1.41 -27.74
CA GLY A 151 17.25 -2.39 -27.18
C GLY A 151 16.16 -1.73 -26.31
N PRO A 152 14.92 -2.25 -26.30
CA PRO A 152 13.88 -1.78 -25.40
C PRO A 152 13.94 -2.54 -24.06
N GLY A 153 13.60 -1.84 -22.97
CA GLY A 153 13.06 -2.50 -21.79
C GLY A 153 13.99 -2.64 -20.58
N VAL A 154 14.33 -1.53 -19.93
CA VAL A 154 14.60 -1.57 -18.48
C VAL A 154 13.29 -1.26 -17.76
N SER A 155 12.64 -2.33 -17.29
CA SER A 155 11.56 -2.27 -16.30
C SER A 155 12.11 -1.60 -15.03
N ARG A 156 11.89 -0.29 -14.89
CA ARG A 156 12.04 0.38 -13.61
C ARG A 156 10.79 0.09 -12.80
N ARG A 157 10.87 -0.97 -11.99
CA ARG A 157 10.01 -1.13 -10.81
C ARG A 157 10.09 0.16 -10.00
N SER A 158 8.97 0.85 -9.91
CA SER A 158 8.75 1.92 -8.95
C SER A 158 8.38 1.27 -7.62
N PRO A 159 9.24 1.22 -6.59
CA PRO A 159 8.75 1.00 -5.26
C PRO A 159 8.13 2.32 -4.82
N ASP A 160 6.81 2.26 -4.68
CA ASP A 160 5.93 3.20 -4.00
C ASP A 160 6.66 4.15 -3.03
N ARG A 161 7.02 5.33 -3.54
CA ARG A 161 7.74 6.38 -2.77
C ARG A 161 6.86 7.06 -1.72
N ARG A 162 5.61 6.61 -1.50
CA ARG A 162 4.71 7.21 -0.51
C ARG A 162 4.67 6.46 0.83
N LEU A 163 4.97 5.16 0.88
CA LEU A 163 5.02 4.41 2.15
C LEU A 163 6.35 4.54 2.91
N CYS A 164 7.44 4.85 2.23
CA CYS A 164 8.76 4.97 2.88
C CYS A 164 8.87 6.22 3.78
N LEU A 165 8.10 7.30 3.53
CA LEU A 165 8.28 8.52 4.32
C LEU A 165 7.68 8.44 5.73
N VAL A 166 6.61 7.67 5.92
CA VAL A 166 5.92 7.61 7.23
C VAL A 166 6.50 6.50 8.12
N VAL A 167 6.90 5.36 7.54
CA VAL A 167 7.47 4.25 8.32
C VAL A 167 8.97 4.45 8.60
N SER A 168 9.71 5.11 7.70
CA SER A 168 11.14 5.42 7.93
C SER A 168 11.34 6.62 8.86
N ALA A 169 10.41 7.56 8.91
CA ALA A 169 10.46 8.68 9.86
C ALA A 169 10.34 8.22 11.33
N LEU A 170 9.74 7.06 11.58
CA LEU A 170 9.58 6.51 12.93
C LEU A 170 10.81 5.71 13.42
N LYS A 171 11.81 5.44 12.57
CA LYS A 171 12.95 4.58 12.95
C LYS A 171 14.34 5.20 12.91
N THR A 172 14.57 6.42 12.39
CA THR A 172 15.96 6.90 12.23
C THR A 172 16.28 8.38 12.46
N VAL A 173 15.40 9.24 13.00
CA VAL A 173 15.80 10.66 13.25
C VAL A 173 15.15 11.24 14.50
N PRO A 174 15.89 11.93 15.39
CA PRO A 174 15.26 12.72 16.45
C PRO A 174 14.45 13.83 15.77
N PHE A 175 13.13 13.72 15.86
CA PHE A 175 12.21 14.70 15.30
C PHE A 175 12.30 15.99 16.14
N THR A 176 13.22 16.88 15.78
CA THR A 176 13.23 18.25 16.31
C THR A 176 12.14 19.05 15.60
N ALA A 177 10.92 18.93 16.11
CA ALA A 177 9.79 19.73 15.64
C ALA A 177 10.03 21.20 16.03
N ARG A 178 10.49 22.01 15.06
CA ARG A 178 10.38 23.46 15.15
C ARG A 178 8.90 23.83 15.21
N SER A 179 8.51 24.46 16.31
CA SER A 179 7.21 25.12 16.49
C SER A 179 6.90 26.02 15.29
N ALA A 180 5.85 25.69 14.55
CA ALA A 180 5.26 26.56 13.55
C ALA A 180 3.79 26.79 13.93
N LYS A 181 3.58 27.92 14.61
CA LYS A 181 2.28 28.53 14.87
C LYS A 181 1.62 28.84 13.52
N ARG A 182 0.75 27.97 13.00
CA ARG A 182 0.01 28.25 11.77
C ARG A 182 -1.47 27.89 11.91
N SER A 183 -2.23 28.93 12.26
CA SER A 183 -3.54 29.26 11.70
C SER A 183 -4.58 28.14 11.62
N SER A 184 -5.34 28.00 12.71
CA SER A 184 -6.68 27.42 12.77
C SER A 184 -7.67 28.24 11.92
N ARG A 185 -7.65 28.11 10.59
CA ARG A 185 -8.73 28.56 9.69
C ARG A 185 -8.71 27.79 8.37
N PHE A 186 -8.92 26.49 8.39
CA PHE A 186 -9.41 25.75 7.23
C PHE A 186 -10.15 24.52 7.77
N PHE A 187 -11.35 24.28 7.26
CA PHE A 187 -12.40 23.38 7.77
C PHE A 187 -13.34 23.96 8.83
N CYS A 188 -14.07 25.01 8.46
CA CYS A 188 -15.47 25.18 8.86
C CYS A 188 -16.28 25.53 7.60
N ASP A 189 -17.19 24.62 7.25
CA ASP A 189 -18.46 24.71 6.49
C ASP A 189 -18.55 25.39 5.11
N PRO A 190 -19.44 24.87 4.25
CA PRO A 190 -20.79 25.42 4.24
C PRO A 190 -21.91 24.36 4.39
N ALA A 191 -22.87 24.74 5.23
CA ALA A 191 -24.23 24.27 5.33
C ALA A 191 -24.86 23.90 3.97
N HIS A 192 -25.38 22.68 3.87
CA HIS A 192 -26.55 22.37 3.06
C HIS A 192 -27.76 22.32 3.98
N SER A 193 -28.64 23.30 3.85
CA SER A 193 -30.02 23.24 4.34
C SER A 193 -30.84 22.60 3.22
N GLU A 194 -31.29 21.37 3.44
CA GLU A 194 -32.35 20.74 2.66
C GLU A 194 -33.60 20.74 3.54
N GLU A 195 -34.60 21.52 3.11
CA GLU A 195 -35.97 21.46 3.60
C GLU A 195 -36.54 20.07 3.33
N HIS A 196 -37.12 19.41 4.34
CA HIS A 196 -38.19 18.44 4.16
C HIS A 196 -38.83 18.11 5.52
N TYR A 197 -39.90 18.83 5.86
CA TYR A 197 -41.25 18.32 6.21
C TYR A 197 -42.11 19.44 6.81
#